data_AF-A0A7S2GJR1-F1
#
_entry.id   AF-A0A7S2GJR1-F1
#
_cell.length_a   1.000
_cell.length_b   1.000
_cell.length_c   1.000
_cell.angle_alpha   90.00
_cell.angle_beta   90.00
_cell.angle_gamma   90.00
#
_symmetry.space_group_name_H-M   'P 1'
#
loop_
_entity.id
_entity.type
_entity.pdbx_description
1 polymer ?
#
loop_
_entity_poly.entity_id
_entity_poly.type
_entity_poly.pdbx_seq_one_letter_code
_entity_poly.pdbx_strand_id
1 'polypeptide(L)'
;MKEELDTLAASSNGQFTVTYSLTQADEDNDDDAGDWGGARGRGSAELAVSALGAPDSSGEESIMIMVCGTDGFVSTWAGPITREKTEDGKKRKVQGPLLGFLKDAGFSESHVYKF
;
A
#
# COMPACT_ATOMS: atom_id res chain seq x y z
N MET A 1 8.92 15.76 3.46
CA MET A 1 8.10 14.84 2.67
C MET A 1 6.61 14.82 3.04
N LYS A 2 6.19 14.75 4.31
CA LYS A 2 4.73 14.81 4.63
C LYS A 2 4.07 16.08 4.09
N GLU A 3 4.63 17.25 4.42
CA GLU A 3 4.11 18.56 3.98
C GLU A 3 4.04 18.70 2.45
N GLU A 4 5.02 18.13 1.74
CA GLU A 4 5.05 18.13 0.27
C GLU A 4 3.89 17.32 -0.30
N LEU A 5 3.61 16.15 0.27
CA LEU A 5 2.49 15.29 -0.12
C LEU A 5 1.15 15.94 0.20
N ASP A 6 1.01 16.58 1.37
CA ASP A 6 -0.19 17.32 1.75
C ASP A 6 -0.45 18.49 0.79
N THR A 7 0.61 19.23 0.42
CA THR A 7 0.54 20.35 -0.54
C THR A 7 0.11 19.87 -1.92
N LEU A 8 0.65 18.73 -2.37
CA LEU A 8 0.27 18.13 -3.65
C LEU A 8 -1.19 17.66 -3.63
N ALA A 9 -1.64 17.03 -2.54
CA ALA A 9 -3.03 16.59 -2.39
C ALA A 9 -4.00 17.77 -2.46
N ALA A 10 -3.69 18.85 -1.72
CA ALA A 10 -4.52 20.06 -1.71
C ALA A 10 -4.61 20.76 -3.07
N SER A 11 -3.58 20.66 -3.91
CA SER A 11 -3.52 21.31 -5.22
C SER A 11 -4.00 20.43 -6.39
N SER A 12 -4.30 19.16 -6.16
CA SER A 12 -4.58 18.18 -7.22
C SER A 12 -6.00 18.18 -7.79
N ASN A 13 -6.90 19.03 -7.28
CA ASN A 13 -8.34 18.99 -7.62
C ASN A 13 -8.96 17.59 -7.48
N GLY A 14 -8.51 16.80 -6.50
CA GLY A 14 -9.01 15.45 -6.23
C GLY A 14 -8.36 14.34 -7.07
N GLN A 15 -7.40 14.66 -7.94
CA GLN A 15 -6.66 13.65 -8.72
C GLN A 15 -5.58 12.94 -7.89
N PHE A 16 -5.20 13.49 -6.74
CA PHE A 16 -4.22 12.93 -5.84
C PHE A 16 -4.74 12.99 -4.42
N THR A 17 -4.82 11.82 -3.79
CA THR A 17 -5.22 11.65 -2.39
C THR A 17 -4.09 11.00 -1.63
N VAL A 18 -4.00 11.34 -0.33
CA VAL A 18 -2.98 10.75 0.55
C VAL A 18 -3.69 10.23 1.80
N THR A 19 -3.45 8.96 2.09
CA THR A 19 -3.91 8.32 3.32
C THR A 19 -2.69 7.91 4.13
N TYR A 20 -2.62 8.37 5.38
CA TYR A 20 -1.53 8.04 6.30
C TYR A 20 -1.97 6.96 7.30
N SER A 21 -1.09 6.01 7.55
CA SER A 21 -1.25 5.02 8.62
C SER A 21 0.04 4.92 9.43
N LEU A 22 -0.05 5.03 10.75
CA LEU A 22 1.08 4.94 11.67
C LEU A 22 0.93 3.73 12.59
N THR A 23 1.99 2.93 12.73
CA THR A 23 2.00 1.79 13.67
C THR A 23 2.10 2.24 15.12
N GLN A 24 2.76 3.37 15.37
CA GLN A 24 2.79 4.08 16.63
C GLN A 24 2.69 5.57 16.29
N ALA A 25 1.65 6.23 16.76
CA ALA A 25 1.54 7.68 16.73
C ALA A 25 1.89 8.12 18.16
N ASP A 26 3.15 8.53 18.38
CA ASP A 26 3.75 8.97 19.65
C ASP A 26 3.08 8.41 20.93
N GLU A 27 3.57 7.26 21.40
CA GLU A 27 3.26 6.74 22.75
C GLU A 27 4.24 7.26 23.83
N ASP A 28 5.23 8.09 23.46
CA ASP A 28 6.32 8.54 24.36
C ASP A 28 6.10 9.92 25.03
N ASN A 29 4.92 10.52 24.90
CA ASN A 29 4.50 11.62 25.78
C ASN A 29 3.23 11.21 26.52
N ASP A 30 3.44 10.64 27.71
CA ASP A 30 2.48 10.71 28.81
C ASP A 30 1.91 12.14 28.87
N ASP A 31 0.58 12.24 28.91
CA ASP A 31 -0.28 13.43 29.03
C ASP A 31 -0.82 14.13 27.76
N ASP A 32 -0.32 13.87 26.54
CA ASP A 32 -0.89 14.47 25.32
C ASP A 32 -0.65 13.57 24.08
N ALA A 33 -1.32 12.41 24.04
CA ALA A 33 -1.45 11.63 22.81
C ALA A 33 -2.18 12.49 21.77
N GLY A 34 -1.42 13.25 20.98
CA GLY A 34 -1.93 14.15 19.97
C GLY A 34 -2.97 13.44 19.10
N ASP A 35 -4.06 14.14 18.81
CA ASP A 35 -5.23 13.67 18.08
C ASP A 35 -4.85 13.27 16.64
N TRP A 36 -4.24 12.08 16.48
CA TRP A 36 -3.92 11.53 15.18
C TRP A 36 -5.21 11.12 14.49
N GLY A 37 -5.73 12.00 13.65
CA GLY A 37 -6.94 11.77 12.86
C GLY A 37 -6.76 10.82 11.66
N GLY A 38 -5.58 10.23 11.47
CA GLY A 38 -5.30 9.27 10.40
C GLY A 38 -5.51 7.81 10.81
N ALA A 39 -5.26 6.88 9.88
CA ALA A 39 -5.34 5.46 10.17
C ALA A 39 -4.23 5.01 11.13
N ARG A 40 -4.43 3.88 11.81
CA ARG A 40 -3.45 3.29 12.73
C ARG A 40 -3.15 1.83 12.37
N GLY A 41 -1.95 1.38 12.71
CA GLY A 41 -1.50 0.01 12.50
C GLY A 41 -0.71 -0.20 11.20
N ARG A 42 -0.52 -1.46 10.83
CA ARG A 42 0.27 -1.86 9.64
C ARG A 42 -0.52 -1.80 8.32
N GLY A 43 -1.82 -1.54 8.41
CA GLY A 43 -2.78 -1.64 7.32
C GLY A 43 -3.87 -2.67 7.59
N SER A 44 -4.89 -2.68 6.73
CA SER A 44 -5.95 -3.69 6.69
C SER A 44 -6.59 -3.70 5.30
N ALA A 45 -7.43 -4.69 5.02
CA ALA A 45 -8.20 -4.74 3.78
C ALA A 45 -9.17 -3.55 3.68
N GLU A 46 -9.78 -3.16 4.80
CA GLU A 46 -10.68 -2.00 4.88
C GLU A 46 -9.95 -0.70 4.57
N LEU A 47 -8.72 -0.53 5.10
CA LEU A 47 -7.90 0.63 4.78
C LEU A 47 -7.60 0.67 3.27
N ALA A 48 -7.27 -0.47 2.66
CA ALA A 48 -7.01 -0.54 1.22
C ALA A 48 -8.23 -0.11 0.40
N VAL A 49 -9.43 -0.61 0.71
CA VAL A 49 -10.67 -0.21 0.02
C VAL A 49 -10.97 1.27 0.24
N SER A 50 -10.79 1.79 1.46
CA SER A 50 -11.06 3.20 1.75
C SER A 50 -10.09 4.16 1.03
N ALA A 51 -8.82 3.75 0.86
CA ALA A 51 -7.77 4.60 0.30
C ALA A 51 -7.69 4.50 -1.23
N LEU A 52 -7.91 3.32 -1.79
CA LEU A 52 -7.76 3.03 -3.22
C LEU A 52 -9.08 2.98 -3.98
N GLY A 53 -10.21 2.92 -3.27
CA GLY A 53 -11.51 2.58 -3.84
C GLY A 53 -11.73 1.06 -3.88
N ALA A 54 -13.00 0.65 -4.01
CA ALA A 54 -13.33 -0.74 -4.25
C ALA A 54 -12.89 -1.14 -5.67
N PRO A 55 -12.39 -2.36 -5.88
CA PRO A 55 -12.12 -2.85 -7.23
C PRO A 55 -13.42 -2.82 -8.04
N ASP A 56 -13.39 -2.14 -9.20
CA ASP A 56 -14.59 -2.03 -10.02
C ASP A 56 -14.98 -3.41 -10.56
N SER A 57 -16.25 -3.76 -10.41
CA SER A 57 -16.83 -5.01 -10.90
C SER A 57 -17.03 -5.00 -12.42
N SER A 58 -17.00 -3.81 -13.03
CA SER A 58 -17.28 -3.58 -14.45
C SER A 58 -16.09 -3.91 -15.38
N GLY A 59 -14.86 -3.90 -14.84
CA GLY A 59 -13.64 -4.02 -15.63
C GLY A 59 -13.31 -2.82 -16.53
N GLU A 60 -14.02 -1.69 -16.39
CA GLU A 60 -13.85 -0.51 -17.23
C GLU A 60 -12.70 0.41 -16.76
N GLU A 61 -12.30 0.33 -15.49
CA GLU A 61 -11.15 1.07 -14.95
C GLU A 61 -9.91 0.19 -14.80
N SER A 62 -8.83 0.58 -15.50
CA SER A 62 -7.52 -0.06 -15.39
C SER A 62 -6.82 0.39 -14.10
N ILE A 63 -7.10 -0.29 -12.99
CA ILE A 63 -6.42 -0.04 -11.71
C ILE A 63 -4.99 -0.61 -11.75
N MET A 64 -4.01 0.22 -11.38
CA MET A 64 -2.62 -0.21 -11.15
C MET A 64 -2.15 0.22 -9.76
N ILE A 65 -1.84 -0.76 -8.92
CA ILE A 65 -1.38 -0.64 -7.54
C ILE A 65 0.10 -0.95 -7.49
N MET A 66 0.88 0.02 -7.01
CA MET A 66 2.33 -0.09 -6.88
C MET A 66 2.70 -0.19 -5.41
N VAL A 67 3.38 -1.28 -5.03
CA VAL A 67 3.74 -1.55 -3.63
C VAL A 67 5.26 -1.56 -3.47
N CYS A 68 5.77 -0.71 -2.59
CA CYS A 68 7.18 -0.61 -2.27
C CYS A 68 7.35 -0.47 -0.75
N GLY A 69 8.39 -1.08 -0.21
CA GLY A 69 8.68 -1.08 1.22
C GLY A 69 9.65 -2.18 1.59
N THR A 70 9.71 -2.51 2.88
CA THR A 70 10.47 -3.68 3.34
C THR A 70 9.83 -4.98 2.83
N ASP A 71 10.61 -6.07 2.73
CA ASP A 71 10.09 -7.38 2.33
C ASP A 71 8.89 -7.80 3.21
N GLY A 72 8.92 -7.49 4.50
CA GLY A 72 7.80 -7.74 5.42
C GLY A 72 6.56 -6.89 5.13
N PHE A 73 6.74 -5.61 4.79
CA PHE A 73 5.63 -4.73 4.39
C PHE A 73 4.98 -5.21 3.10
N VAL A 74 5.78 -5.46 2.06
CA VAL A 74 5.31 -5.96 0.77
C VAL A 74 4.61 -7.30 0.94
N SER A 75 5.19 -8.23 1.71
CA SER A 75 4.57 -9.53 1.99
C SER A 75 3.22 -9.42 2.69
N THR A 76 3.07 -8.45 3.60
CA THR A 76 1.81 -8.22 4.35
C THR A 76 0.73 -7.61 3.47
N TRP A 77 1.09 -6.65 2.62
CA TRP A 77 0.13 -5.94 1.78
C TRP A 77 -0.24 -6.70 0.50
N ALA A 78 0.74 -7.32 -0.14
CA ALA A 78 0.63 -7.83 -1.50
C ALA A 78 1.16 -9.26 -1.68
N GLY A 79 1.73 -9.89 -0.64
CA GLY A 79 2.42 -11.17 -0.77
C GLY A 79 3.89 -11.04 -1.24
N PRO A 80 4.64 -12.16 -1.27
CA PRO A 80 6.09 -12.12 -1.43
C PRO A 80 6.53 -11.70 -2.84
N ILE A 81 7.75 -11.18 -2.93
CA ILE A 81 8.55 -11.12 -4.15
C ILE A 81 9.48 -12.34 -4.13
N THR A 82 9.43 -13.17 -5.17
CA THR A 82 10.31 -14.33 -5.30
C THR A 82 11.57 -13.94 -6.07
N ARG A 83 12.63 -14.75 -5.91
CA ARG A 83 13.88 -14.56 -6.63
C ARG A 83 14.23 -15.85 -7.37
N GLU A 84 14.23 -15.77 -8.68
CA GLU A 84 14.61 -16.89 -9.54
C GLU A 84 16.05 -16.71 -10.01
N LYS A 85 16.79 -17.83 -10.14
CA LYS A 85 18.09 -17.83 -10.79
C LYS A 85 17.87 -17.81 -12.31
N THR A 86 18.48 -16.83 -12.98
CA THR A 86 18.57 -16.81 -14.44
C THR A 86 19.62 -17.80 -14.94
N GLU A 87 19.61 -18.10 -16.24
CA GLU A 87 20.61 -18.98 -16.88
C GLU A 87 22.05 -18.50 -16.63
N ASP A 88 22.26 -17.19 -16.53
CA ASP A 88 23.54 -16.55 -16.18
C ASP A 88 23.91 -16.65 -14.68
N GLY A 89 23.12 -17.36 -13.87
CA GLY A 89 23.32 -17.51 -12.42
C GLY A 89 22.97 -16.27 -11.58
N LYS A 90 22.49 -15.18 -12.20
CA LYS A 90 22.03 -13.96 -11.51
C LYS A 90 20.64 -14.19 -10.91
N LYS A 91 20.29 -13.44 -9.86
CA LYS A 91 18.95 -13.47 -9.26
C LYS A 91 18.08 -12.38 -9.89
N ARG A 92 16.91 -12.74 -10.39
CA ARG A 92 15.89 -11.80 -10.88
C ARG A 92 14.72 -11.78 -9.90
N LYS A 93 14.23 -10.59 -9.54
CA LYS A 93 12.97 -10.44 -8.80
C LYS A 93 11.81 -10.84 -9.71
N VAL A 94 10.92 -11.67 -9.20
CA VAL A 94 9.70 -12.12 -9.88
C VAL A 94 8.52 -11.81 -8.98
N GLN A 95 7.41 -11.37 -9.58
CA GLN A 95 6.17 -11.11 -8.85
C GLN A 95 5.64 -12.45 -8.32
N GLY A 96 5.69 -12.66 -7.00
CA GLY A 96 5.06 -13.80 -6.37
C GLY A 96 3.53 -13.63 -6.32
N PRO A 97 2.79 -14.66 -5.87
CA PRO A 97 1.33 -14.62 -5.84
C PRO A 97 0.81 -13.44 -5.02
N LEU A 98 -0.35 -12.91 -5.39
CA LEU A 98 -1.03 -11.89 -4.60
C LEU A 98 -1.61 -12.54 -3.33
N LEU A 99 -1.24 -12.01 -2.17
CA LEU A 99 -1.69 -12.39 -0.83
C LEU A 99 -1.85 -11.14 0.05
N GLY A 100 -2.37 -11.31 1.26
CA GLY A 100 -2.46 -10.24 2.25
C GLY A 100 -3.60 -9.26 1.98
N PHE A 101 -3.48 -8.04 2.50
CA PHE A 101 -4.59 -7.08 2.55
C PHE A 101 -5.18 -6.74 1.18
N LEU A 102 -4.36 -6.63 0.12
CA LEU A 102 -4.86 -6.33 -1.22
C LEU A 102 -5.66 -7.50 -1.82
N LYS A 103 -5.28 -8.74 -1.52
CA LYS A 103 -6.08 -9.91 -1.92
C LYS A 103 -7.41 -9.91 -1.18
N ASP A 104 -7.36 -9.69 0.13
CA ASP A 104 -8.53 -9.72 1.01
C ASP A 104 -9.50 -8.59 0.69
N ALA A 105 -9.00 -7.46 0.18
CA ALA A 105 -9.79 -6.34 -0.35
C ALA A 105 -10.42 -6.60 -1.74
N GLY A 106 -10.15 -7.76 -2.35
CA GLY A 106 -10.75 -8.17 -3.62
C GLY A 106 -9.97 -7.75 -4.88
N PHE A 107 -8.75 -7.21 -4.74
CA PHE A 107 -7.91 -6.92 -5.90
C PHE A 107 -7.32 -8.21 -6.51
N SER A 108 -7.02 -8.18 -7.80
CA SER A 108 -6.42 -9.28 -8.55
C SER A 108 -4.92 -9.05 -8.80
N GLU A 109 -4.21 -10.12 -9.18
CA GLU A 109 -2.78 -10.06 -9.52
C GLU A 109 -2.47 -9.07 -10.65
N SER A 110 -3.39 -8.90 -11.61
CA SER A 110 -3.22 -7.96 -12.72
C SER A 110 -3.22 -6.50 -12.27
N HIS A 111 -3.77 -6.19 -11.10
CA HIS A 111 -3.77 -4.83 -10.57
C HIS A 111 -2.46 -4.51 -9.82
N VAL A 112 -1.68 -5.48 -9.36
CA VAL A 112 -0.64 -5.25 -8.35
C VAL A 112 0.77 -5.48 -8.89
N TYR A 113 1.65 -4.49 -8.69
CA TYR A 113 3.07 -4.58 -8.99
C TYR A 113 3.91 -4.26 -7.73
N LYS A 114 4.88 -5.12 -7.41
CA LYS A 114 5.72 -5.03 -6.20
C LYS A 114 7.17 -4.73 -6.58
N PHE A 115 7.84 -3.82 -5.88
CA PHE A 115 9.19 -3.34 -6.22
C PHE A 115 10.37 -4.08 -5.57
#